data_AF-A0A371JMY3-F1
#
_entry.id   AF-A0A371JMY3-F1
#
_cell.length_a   1.000
_cell.length_b   1.000
_cell.length_c   1.000
_cell.angle_alpha   90.00
_cell.angle_beta   90.00
_cell.angle_gamma   90.00
#
_symmetry.space_group_name_H-M   'P 1'
#
loop_
_entity.id
_entity.type
_entity.pdbx_description
1 polymer ?
#
loop_
_entity_poly.entity_id
_entity_poly.type
_entity_poly.pdbx_seq_one_letter_code
_entity_poly.pdbx_strand_id
1 'polypeptide(L)'
;MFLPFTEPEVRSSRDLLNSTRSKIYSNEKHIVQCSLEYLSGETTLLVFQQTANSLEKEIVELRILEAEQKGSYEITREAARISGFPSRHKFIYNFGIALILCALFYELLISLRKYGGTKRFQKNFKAITYGTIVGFFLSWIFYPENDLEPWMYKIVLTLLGIAVSVTAFLVALSHENRIRKLEDSFLDFIIELRKVHIKKLLLHALKPNLYRESKKEALEEIEKDTELIEERLREKAKEIID
;
A
#
# COMPACT_ATOMS: atom_id res chain seq x y z
N MET A 1 -7.48 20.70 -0.66
CA MET A 1 -7.00 21.43 -1.86
C MET A 1 -6.20 20.43 -2.68
N PHE A 2 -6.82 19.80 -3.69
CA PHE A 2 -6.10 18.85 -4.58
C PHE A 2 -5.22 19.67 -5.51
N LEU A 3 -3.92 19.40 -5.50
CA LEU A 3 -2.98 20.12 -6.36
C LEU A 3 -3.39 19.89 -7.83
N PRO A 4 -3.58 20.95 -8.63
CA PRO A 4 -4.05 20.85 -10.01
C PRO A 4 -2.90 20.43 -10.94
N PHE A 5 -2.21 19.34 -10.61
CA PHE A 5 -1.17 18.80 -11.45
C PHE A 5 -1.81 18.02 -12.59
N THR A 6 -1.82 18.67 -13.74
CA THR A 6 -1.99 18.07 -15.06
C THR A 6 -0.62 17.98 -15.70
N GLU A 7 -0.36 16.88 -16.37
CA GLU A 7 0.87 16.68 -17.13
C GLU A 7 1.06 17.85 -18.11
N PRO A 8 2.29 18.38 -18.25
CA PRO A 8 2.55 19.53 -19.11
C PRO A 8 2.13 19.27 -20.57
N GLU A 9 2.26 18.04 -21.05
CA GLU A 9 1.82 17.59 -22.36
C GLU A 9 0.29 17.69 -22.52
N VAL A 10 -0.48 17.14 -21.57
CA VAL A 10 -1.95 17.21 -21.55
C VAL A 10 -2.42 18.66 -21.45
N ARG A 11 -1.74 19.47 -20.62
CA ARG A 11 -2.03 20.90 -20.49
C ARG A 11 -1.77 21.66 -21.79
N SER A 12 -0.61 21.44 -22.42
CA SER A 12 -0.26 22.10 -23.68
C SER A 12 -1.23 21.77 -24.81
N SER A 13 -1.63 20.50 -24.94
CA SER A 13 -2.61 20.05 -25.92
C SER A 13 -4.00 20.65 -25.67
N ARG A 14 -4.42 20.73 -24.39
CA ARG A 14 -5.66 21.41 -23.99
C ARG A 14 -5.62 22.91 -24.29
N ASP A 15 -4.49 23.57 -24.04
CA ASP A 15 -4.32 25.01 -24.25
C ASP A 15 -4.36 25.34 -25.76
N LEU A 16 -3.77 24.50 -26.61
CA LEU A 16 -3.90 24.59 -28.08
C LEU A 16 -5.35 24.47 -28.53
N LEU A 17 -6.07 23.44 -28.07
CA LEU A 17 -7.49 23.23 -28.38
C LEU A 17 -8.35 24.43 -27.94
N ASN A 18 -8.10 24.95 -26.75
CA ASN A 18 -8.82 26.13 -26.24
C ASN A 18 -8.50 27.40 -27.02
N SER A 19 -7.25 27.55 -27.47
CA SER A 19 -6.85 28.68 -28.33
C SER A 19 -7.64 28.66 -29.64
N THR A 20 -7.73 27.50 -30.30
CA THR A 20 -8.51 27.33 -31.53
C THR A 20 -9.99 27.63 -31.31
N ARG A 21 -10.59 27.11 -30.23
CA ARG A 21 -11.98 27.42 -29.85
C ARG A 21 -12.22 28.90 -29.61
N SER A 22 -11.28 29.57 -28.95
CA SER A 22 -11.36 31.00 -28.71
C SER A 22 -11.32 31.82 -30.00
N LYS A 23 -10.55 31.39 -31.01
CA LYS A 23 -10.52 32.02 -32.33
C LYS A 23 -11.84 31.83 -33.07
N ILE A 24 -12.39 30.61 -33.07
CA ILE A 24 -13.71 30.32 -33.65
C ILE A 24 -14.76 31.24 -33.05
N TYR A 25 -14.84 31.29 -31.72
CA TYR A 25 -15.80 32.14 -31.01
C TYR A 25 -15.60 33.63 -31.32
N SER A 26 -14.36 34.10 -31.41
CA SER A 26 -14.06 35.48 -31.79
C SER A 26 -14.55 35.80 -33.20
N ASN A 27 -14.32 34.91 -34.16
CA ASN A 27 -14.74 35.09 -35.55
C ASN A 27 -16.28 35.03 -35.69
N GLU A 28 -16.94 34.11 -34.99
CA GLU A 28 -18.41 34.05 -34.91
C GLU A 28 -19.00 35.35 -34.34
N LYS A 29 -18.39 35.87 -33.27
CA LYS A 29 -18.79 37.17 -32.70
C LYS A 29 -18.58 38.32 -33.69
N HIS A 30 -17.51 38.28 -34.48
CA HIS A 30 -17.21 39.29 -35.47
C HIS A 30 -18.22 39.28 -36.63
N ILE A 31 -18.67 38.10 -37.08
CA ILE A 31 -19.77 37.98 -38.05
C ILE A 31 -21.05 38.60 -37.50
N VAL A 32 -21.40 38.33 -36.24
CA VAL A 32 -22.58 38.94 -35.60
C VAL A 32 -22.45 40.46 -35.55
N GLN A 33 -21.28 40.97 -35.18
CA GLN A 33 -21.01 42.41 -35.15
C GLN A 33 -21.15 43.05 -36.53
N CYS A 34 -20.53 42.49 -37.57
CA CYS A 34 -20.67 42.98 -38.94
C CYS A 34 -22.13 42.92 -39.44
N SER A 35 -22.91 41.93 -39.00
CA SER A 35 -24.33 41.85 -39.34
C SER A 35 -25.14 43.01 -38.72
N LEU A 36 -24.80 43.41 -37.50
CA LEU A 36 -25.43 44.56 -36.83
C LEU A 36 -25.06 45.88 -37.51
N GLU A 37 -23.79 46.06 -37.88
CA GLU A 37 -23.29 47.24 -38.60
C GLU A 37 -23.92 47.37 -40.01
N TYR A 38 -24.19 46.25 -40.66
CA TYR A 38 -24.94 46.25 -41.91
C TYR A 38 -26.40 46.69 -41.70
N LEU A 39 -27.06 46.18 -40.65
CA LEU A 39 -28.44 46.55 -40.32
C LEU A 39 -28.58 48.00 -39.86
N SER A 40 -27.57 48.59 -39.21
CA SER A 40 -27.53 50.01 -38.84
C SER A 40 -27.19 50.93 -40.00
N GLY A 41 -26.76 50.38 -41.15
CA GLY A 41 -26.37 51.13 -42.34
C GLY A 41 -24.94 51.70 -42.28
N GLU A 42 -24.13 51.28 -41.31
CA GLU A 42 -22.72 51.69 -41.17
C GLU A 42 -21.82 51.02 -42.22
N THR A 43 -22.24 49.88 -42.76
CA THR A 43 -21.50 49.15 -43.80
C THR A 43 -22.39 48.84 -45.02
N THR A 44 -21.75 48.64 -46.18
CA THR A 44 -22.45 48.26 -47.41
C THR A 44 -22.62 46.74 -47.49
N LEU A 45 -23.66 46.29 -48.22
CA LEU A 45 -23.93 44.86 -48.44
C LEU A 45 -22.71 44.11 -48.99
N LEU A 46 -21.96 44.74 -49.90
CA LEU A 46 -20.80 44.12 -50.55
C LEU A 46 -19.65 43.90 -49.56
N VAL A 47 -19.39 44.88 -48.68
CA VAL A 47 -18.40 44.77 -47.60
C VAL A 47 -18.81 43.70 -46.59
N PHE A 48 -20.09 43.70 -46.19
CA PHE A 48 -20.63 42.67 -45.30
C PHE A 48 -20.44 41.26 -45.89
N GLN A 49 -20.84 41.04 -47.14
CA GLN A 49 -20.73 39.74 -47.81
C GLN A 49 -19.27 39.28 -47.93
N GLN A 50 -18.35 40.18 -48.29
CA GLN A 50 -16.93 39.83 -48.39
C GLN A 50 -16.35 39.43 -47.03
N THR A 51 -16.60 40.23 -45.98
CA THR A 51 -16.11 39.96 -44.63
C THR A 51 -16.72 38.69 -44.04
N ALA A 52 -18.04 38.52 -44.17
CA ALA A 52 -18.74 37.33 -43.69
C ALA A 52 -18.23 36.06 -44.40
N ASN A 53 -18.14 36.05 -45.73
CA ASN A 53 -17.64 34.91 -46.49
C ASN A 53 -16.17 34.58 -46.15
N SER A 54 -15.34 35.59 -45.88
CA SER A 54 -13.95 35.38 -45.45
C SER A 54 -13.89 34.73 -44.07
N LEU A 55 -14.65 35.26 -43.10
CA LEU A 55 -14.68 34.74 -41.74
C LEU A 55 -15.31 33.34 -41.67
N GLU A 56 -16.34 33.06 -42.47
CA GLU A 56 -16.95 31.74 -42.57
C GLU A 56 -15.94 30.69 -43.07
N LYS A 57 -15.14 31.02 -44.09
CA LYS A 57 -14.07 30.13 -44.57
C LYS A 57 -13.05 29.86 -43.47
N GLU A 58 -12.61 30.88 -42.75
CA GLU A 58 -11.66 30.74 -41.65
C GLU A 58 -12.25 29.89 -40.50
N ILE A 59 -13.53 30.06 -40.18
CA ILE A 59 -14.22 29.24 -39.17
C ILE A 59 -14.26 27.76 -39.61
N VAL A 60 -14.52 27.47 -40.89
CA VAL A 60 -14.52 26.11 -41.40
C VAL A 60 -13.14 25.47 -41.27
N GLU A 61 -12.07 26.20 -41.63
CA GLU A 61 -10.69 25.73 -41.47
C GLU A 61 -10.34 25.49 -39.98
N LEU A 62 -10.71 26.42 -39.10
CA LEU A 62 -10.49 26.28 -37.65
C LEU A 62 -11.27 25.12 -37.05
N ARG A 63 -12.47 24.80 -37.55
CA ARG A 63 -13.27 23.64 -37.09
C ARG A 63 -12.64 22.31 -37.50
N ILE A 64 -12.04 22.24 -38.69
CA ILE A 64 -11.26 21.08 -39.11
C ILE A 64 -10.05 20.90 -38.16
N LEU A 65 -9.32 21.99 -37.90
CA LEU A 65 -8.19 21.97 -36.97
C LEU A 65 -8.62 21.61 -35.53
N GLU A 66 -9.78 22.09 -35.07
CA GLU A 66 -10.33 21.74 -33.76
C GLU A 66 -10.57 20.23 -33.64
N ALA A 67 -11.13 19.60 -34.68
CA ALA A 67 -11.38 18.17 -34.70
C ALA A 67 -10.08 17.36 -34.60
N GLU A 68 -9.05 17.75 -35.35
CA GLU A 68 -7.72 17.13 -35.28
C GLU A 68 -7.08 17.29 -33.90
N GLN A 69 -7.10 18.51 -33.36
CA GLN A 69 -6.55 18.81 -32.03
C GLN A 69 -7.30 18.09 -30.91
N LYS A 70 -8.63 17.94 -31.05
CA LYS A 70 -9.44 17.18 -30.09
C LYS A 70 -9.02 15.71 -30.08
N GLY A 71 -8.82 15.10 -31.25
CA GLY A 71 -8.31 13.72 -31.34
C GLY A 71 -6.93 13.58 -30.70
N SER A 72 -6.01 14.49 -31.01
CA SER A 72 -4.68 14.50 -30.39
C SER A 72 -4.72 14.68 -28.87
N TYR A 73 -5.61 15.54 -28.37
CA TYR A 73 -5.83 15.74 -26.93
C TYR A 73 -6.35 14.48 -26.25
N GLU A 74 -7.30 13.77 -26.86
CA GLU A 74 -7.84 12.52 -26.32
C GLU A 74 -6.74 11.44 -26.22
N ILE A 75 -5.94 11.28 -27.27
CA ILE A 75 -4.79 10.34 -27.28
C ILE A 75 -3.77 10.72 -26.21
N THR A 76 -3.39 12.00 -26.12
CA THR A 76 -2.39 12.47 -25.13
C THR A 76 -2.91 12.28 -23.71
N ARG A 77 -4.20 12.55 -23.47
CA ARG A 77 -4.84 12.35 -22.18
C ARG A 77 -4.91 10.88 -21.79
N GLU A 78 -5.19 9.98 -22.72
CA GLU A 78 -5.19 8.54 -22.46
C GLU A 78 -3.78 8.02 -22.21
N ALA A 79 -2.79 8.44 -22.98
CA ALA A 79 -1.38 8.08 -22.76
C ALA A 79 -0.83 8.59 -21.40
N ALA A 80 -1.38 9.69 -20.88
CA ALA A 80 -1.03 10.22 -19.56
C ALA A 80 -1.71 9.47 -18.40
N ARG A 81 -2.77 8.70 -18.64
CA ARG A 81 -3.45 7.91 -17.61
C ARG A 81 -2.55 6.75 -17.15
N ILE A 82 -2.55 6.49 -15.85
CA ILE A 82 -1.88 5.32 -15.25
C ILE A 82 -2.91 4.59 -14.40
N SER A 83 -3.15 3.31 -14.70
CA SER A 83 -4.07 2.45 -13.96
C SER A 83 -5.37 3.20 -13.64
N GLY A 84 -6.06 3.73 -14.66
CA GLY A 84 -7.29 4.52 -14.57
C GLY A 84 -7.23 5.90 -13.88
N PHE A 85 -6.10 6.28 -13.25
CA PHE A 85 -5.93 7.64 -12.73
C PHE A 85 -5.71 8.65 -13.86
N PRO A 86 -6.32 9.84 -13.78
CA PRO A 86 -6.22 10.88 -14.81
C PRO A 86 -4.86 11.59 -14.85
N SER A 87 -3.98 11.36 -13.88
CA SER A 87 -2.62 11.90 -13.89
C SER A 87 -1.66 11.02 -13.07
N ARG A 88 -0.39 10.99 -13.46
CA ARG A 88 0.69 10.24 -12.79
C ARG A 88 0.90 10.74 -11.37
N HIS A 89 0.81 12.06 -11.17
CA HIS A 89 0.95 12.67 -9.85
C HIS A 89 -0.15 12.22 -8.90
N LYS A 90 -1.40 12.13 -9.37
CA LYS A 90 -2.52 11.60 -8.58
C LYS A 90 -2.29 10.12 -8.25
N PHE A 91 -1.79 9.33 -9.19
CA PHE A 91 -1.43 7.94 -8.91
C PHE A 91 -0.37 7.85 -7.81
N ILE A 92 0.77 8.55 -7.95
CA ILE A 92 1.88 8.52 -6.97
C ILE A 92 1.40 8.98 -5.59
N TYR A 93 0.58 10.02 -5.51
CA TYR A 93 0.04 10.51 -4.25
C TYR A 93 -0.84 9.44 -3.55
N ASN A 94 -1.77 8.83 -4.29
CA ASN A 94 -2.63 7.79 -3.72
C ASN A 94 -1.83 6.52 -3.37
N PHE A 95 -0.86 6.16 -4.21
CA PHE A 95 0.05 5.05 -3.95
C PHE A 95 0.89 5.28 -2.69
N GLY A 96 1.40 6.50 -2.48
CA GLY A 96 2.11 6.89 -1.27
C GLY A 96 1.24 6.77 -0.01
N ILE A 97 -0.03 7.20 -0.07
CA ILE A 97 -0.99 6.99 1.01
C ILE A 97 -1.18 5.50 1.28
N ALA A 98 -1.32 4.69 0.23
CA ALA A 98 -1.48 3.24 0.38
C ALA A 98 -0.27 2.59 1.06
N LEU A 99 0.95 3.01 0.73
CA LEU A 99 2.16 2.55 1.40
C LEU A 99 2.18 2.91 2.89
N ILE A 100 1.79 4.13 3.24
CA ILE A 100 1.68 4.55 4.66
C ILE A 100 0.65 3.69 5.39
N LEU A 101 -0.51 3.43 4.77
CA LEU A 101 -1.53 2.56 5.34
C LEU A 101 -1.04 1.11 5.51
N CYS A 102 -0.27 0.58 4.56
CA CYS A 102 0.36 -0.74 4.67
C CYS A 102 1.36 -0.79 5.84
N ALA A 103 2.19 0.24 5.98
CA ALA A 103 3.15 0.33 7.08
C ALA A 103 2.45 0.40 8.45
N LEU A 104 1.39 1.21 8.58
CA LEU A 104 0.57 1.29 9.79
C LEU A 104 -0.12 -0.04 10.11
N PHE A 105 -0.62 -0.75 9.09
CA PHE A 105 -1.23 -2.06 9.26
C PHE A 105 -0.20 -3.10 9.73
N TYR A 106 1.00 -3.09 9.16
CA TYR A 106 2.10 -3.97 9.57
C TYR A 106 2.53 -3.72 11.03
N GLU A 107 2.72 -2.46 11.42
CA GLU A 107 2.99 -2.07 12.81
C GLU A 107 1.89 -2.55 13.77
N LEU A 108 0.63 -2.41 13.34
CA LEU A 108 -0.50 -2.87 14.12
C LEU A 108 -0.47 -4.39 14.31
N LEU A 109 -0.14 -5.17 13.27
CA LEU A 109 0.03 -6.63 13.37
C LEU A 109 1.14 -7.03 14.34
N ILE A 110 2.29 -6.33 14.34
CA ILE A 110 3.37 -6.58 15.30
C ILE A 110 2.91 -6.27 16.73
N SER A 111 2.16 -5.17 16.91
CA SER A 111 1.70 -4.73 18.24
C SER A 111 0.73 -5.70 18.91
N LEU A 112 0.03 -6.54 18.14
CA LEU A 112 -0.91 -7.55 18.65
C LEU A 112 -0.27 -8.53 19.63
N ARG A 113 1.04 -8.75 19.50
CA ARG A 113 1.86 -9.64 20.35
C ARG A 113 1.90 -9.20 21.82
N LYS A 114 1.67 -7.91 22.09
CA LYS A 114 1.77 -7.32 23.44
C LYS A 114 0.51 -7.51 24.30
N TYR A 115 -0.56 -8.06 23.73
CA TYR A 115 -1.87 -8.15 24.40
C TYR A 115 -2.30 -9.61 24.59
N GLY A 116 -2.74 -9.96 25.80
CA GLY A 116 -3.37 -11.24 26.12
C GLY A 116 -4.88 -11.13 26.32
N GLY A 117 -5.58 -12.28 26.28
CA GLY A 117 -7.01 -12.39 26.61
C GLY A 117 -7.96 -11.57 25.72
N THR A 118 -8.98 -10.97 26.32
CA THR A 118 -10.02 -10.19 25.61
C THR A 118 -9.48 -8.96 24.87
N LYS A 119 -8.38 -8.36 25.36
CA LYS A 119 -7.68 -7.25 24.68
C LYS A 119 -7.04 -7.70 23.37
N ARG A 120 -6.54 -8.95 23.28
CA ARG A 120 -6.00 -9.54 22.04
C ARG A 120 -7.10 -9.68 20.99
N PHE A 121 -8.28 -10.18 21.39
CA PHE A 121 -9.42 -10.36 20.48
C PHE A 121 -9.89 -9.03 19.88
N GLN A 122 -10.08 -8.00 20.70
CA GLN A 122 -10.48 -6.67 20.22
C GLN A 122 -9.45 -6.06 19.26
N LYS A 123 -8.16 -6.26 19.54
CA LYS A 123 -7.08 -5.75 18.68
C LYS A 123 -6.96 -6.56 17.38
N ASN A 124 -7.17 -7.88 17.40
CA ASN A 124 -7.25 -8.72 16.20
C ASN A 124 -8.42 -8.28 15.30
N PHE A 125 -9.59 -8.00 15.87
CA PHE A 125 -10.74 -7.51 15.10
C PHE A 125 -10.44 -6.14 14.45
N LYS A 126 -9.77 -5.24 15.18
CA LYS A 126 -9.26 -3.98 14.61
C LYS A 126 -8.25 -4.23 13.48
N ALA A 127 -7.35 -5.21 13.62
CA ALA A 127 -6.40 -5.54 12.56
C ALA A 127 -7.11 -6.02 11.28
N ILE A 128 -8.08 -6.93 11.41
CA ILE A 128 -8.85 -7.42 10.25
C ILE A 128 -9.58 -6.28 9.54
N THR A 129 -10.23 -5.39 10.30
CA THR A 129 -10.94 -4.23 9.72
C THR A 129 -9.97 -3.25 9.04
N TYR A 130 -8.83 -2.93 9.65
CA TYR A 130 -7.80 -2.11 9.01
C TYR A 130 -7.22 -2.77 7.76
N GLY A 131 -6.90 -4.06 7.81
CA GLY A 131 -6.39 -4.83 6.66
C GLY A 131 -7.37 -4.85 5.50
N THR A 132 -8.67 -4.92 5.79
CA THR A 132 -9.75 -4.84 4.79
C THR A 132 -9.79 -3.46 4.13
N ILE A 133 -9.67 -2.38 4.91
CA ILE A 133 -9.62 -1.00 4.39
C ILE A 133 -8.40 -0.80 3.49
N VAL A 134 -7.22 -1.28 3.91
CA VAL A 134 -5.99 -1.20 3.10
C VAL A 134 -6.13 -2.00 1.80
N GLY A 135 -6.68 -3.22 1.86
CA GLY A 135 -6.93 -4.04 0.69
C GLY A 135 -7.92 -3.40 -0.28
N PHE A 136 -8.99 -2.78 0.23
CA PHE A 136 -9.95 -2.04 -0.59
C PHE A 136 -9.28 -0.83 -1.27
N PHE A 137 -8.50 -0.07 -0.52
CA PHE A 137 -7.81 1.12 -1.03
C PHE A 137 -6.77 0.77 -2.10
N LEU A 138 -6.00 -0.31 -1.90
CA LEU A 138 -5.05 -0.81 -2.92
C LEU A 138 -5.78 -1.28 -4.17
N SER A 139 -6.87 -2.05 -4.02
CA SER A 139 -7.66 -2.52 -5.15
C SER A 139 -8.24 -1.37 -5.97
N TRP A 140 -8.73 -0.32 -5.29
CA TRP A 140 -9.20 0.91 -5.92
C TRP A 140 -8.10 1.63 -6.70
N ILE A 141 -6.85 1.57 -6.23
CA ILE A 141 -5.72 2.20 -6.93
C ILE A 141 -5.32 1.43 -8.18
N PHE A 142 -5.31 0.11 -8.13
CA PHE A 142 -4.87 -0.70 -9.27
C PHE A 142 -5.98 -0.98 -10.29
N TYR A 143 -7.24 -0.84 -9.86
CA TYR A 143 -8.40 -1.03 -10.72
C TYR A 143 -9.41 0.12 -10.53
N PRO A 144 -9.25 1.26 -11.21
CA PRO A 144 -10.28 2.30 -11.25
C PRO A 144 -11.06 2.15 -12.55
N GLU A 145 -12.12 1.37 -12.45
CA GLU A 145 -13.36 1.42 -13.21
C GLU A 145 -13.42 1.16 -14.74
N ASN A 146 -12.35 0.81 -15.46
CA ASN A 146 -12.50 0.58 -16.92
C ASN A 146 -12.24 -0.83 -17.47
N ASP A 147 -11.67 -1.75 -16.69
CA ASP A 147 -11.29 -3.07 -17.24
C ASP A 147 -12.30 -4.19 -16.95
N LEU A 148 -13.25 -3.97 -16.04
CA LEU A 148 -14.08 -5.04 -15.47
C LEU A 148 -15.50 -4.55 -15.17
N GLU A 149 -16.49 -5.45 -15.27
CA GLU A 149 -17.86 -5.13 -14.88
C GLU A 149 -17.99 -4.89 -13.36
N PRO A 150 -18.92 -4.05 -12.90
CA PRO A 150 -19.03 -3.66 -11.48
C PRO A 150 -19.17 -4.82 -10.48
N TRP A 151 -19.67 -5.98 -10.92
CA TRP A 151 -19.77 -7.18 -10.06
C TRP A 151 -18.43 -7.91 -9.93
N MET A 152 -17.59 -7.90 -10.97
CA MET A 152 -16.26 -8.52 -10.96
C MET A 152 -15.33 -7.78 -10.00
N TYR A 153 -15.47 -6.45 -9.92
CA TYR A 153 -14.81 -5.61 -8.92
C TYR A 153 -15.05 -6.10 -7.49
N LYS A 154 -16.31 -6.38 -7.15
CA LYS A 154 -16.69 -6.87 -5.81
C LYS A 154 -16.05 -8.22 -5.49
N ILE A 155 -15.94 -9.10 -6.48
CA ILE A 155 -15.31 -10.41 -6.32
C ILE A 155 -13.80 -10.25 -6.10
N VAL A 156 -13.11 -9.47 -6.93
CA VAL A 156 -11.66 -9.23 -6.79
C VAL A 156 -11.33 -8.59 -5.44
N LEU A 157 -12.11 -7.59 -5.03
CA LEU A 157 -12.00 -6.94 -3.73
C LEU A 157 -12.19 -7.92 -2.56
N THR A 158 -13.17 -8.81 -2.67
CA THR A 158 -13.47 -9.82 -1.64
C THR A 158 -12.36 -10.86 -1.57
N LEU A 159 -11.84 -11.34 -2.71
CA LEU A 159 -10.73 -12.28 -2.78
C LEU A 159 -9.43 -11.69 -2.22
N LEU A 160 -9.11 -10.43 -2.54
CA LEU A 160 -7.96 -9.72 -1.96
C LEU A 160 -8.11 -9.52 -0.45
N GLY A 161 -9.31 -9.16 0.01
CA GLY A 161 -9.60 -9.04 1.45
C GLY A 161 -9.42 -10.38 2.19
N ILE A 162 -9.90 -11.48 1.61
CA ILE A 162 -9.72 -12.83 2.16
C ILE A 162 -8.23 -13.22 2.13
N ALA A 163 -7.53 -13.00 1.02
CA ALA A 163 -6.12 -13.33 0.88
C ALA A 163 -5.26 -12.61 1.91
N VAL A 164 -5.45 -11.29 2.08
CA VAL A 164 -4.74 -10.48 3.08
C VAL A 164 -5.05 -10.97 4.49
N SER A 165 -6.31 -11.28 4.79
CA SER A 165 -6.73 -11.81 6.09
C SER A 165 -6.10 -13.17 6.40
N VAL A 166 -6.04 -14.07 5.41
CA VAL A 166 -5.40 -15.38 5.52
C VAL A 166 -3.89 -15.23 5.71
N THR A 167 -3.21 -14.37 4.96
CA THR A 167 -1.78 -14.11 5.17
C THR A 167 -1.49 -13.52 6.53
N ALA A 168 -2.31 -12.58 7.02
CA ALA A 168 -2.15 -12.02 8.36
C ALA A 168 -2.33 -13.09 9.44
N PHE A 169 -3.29 -13.99 9.27
CA PHE A 169 -3.50 -15.13 10.16
C PHE A 169 -2.32 -16.13 10.14
N LEU A 170 -1.83 -16.50 8.95
CA LEU A 170 -0.67 -17.39 8.79
C LEU A 170 0.62 -16.81 9.39
N VAL A 171 0.86 -15.51 9.21
CA VAL A 171 1.98 -14.80 9.83
C VAL A 171 1.85 -14.81 11.36
N ALA A 172 0.65 -14.61 11.90
CA ALA A 172 0.42 -14.73 13.34
C ALA A 172 0.68 -16.16 13.85
N LEU A 173 0.22 -17.18 13.12
CA LEU A 173 0.32 -18.59 13.51
C LEU A 173 1.75 -19.15 13.41
N SER A 174 2.50 -18.79 12.36
CA SER A 174 3.90 -19.21 12.18
C SER A 174 4.82 -18.68 13.29
N HIS A 175 4.58 -17.45 13.75
CA HIS A 175 5.30 -16.88 14.89
C HIS A 175 4.88 -17.51 16.23
N GLU A 176 3.59 -17.82 16.42
CA GLU A 176 3.10 -18.51 17.63
C GLU A 176 3.68 -19.93 17.73
N ASN A 177 3.83 -20.63 16.61
CA ASN A 177 4.50 -21.94 16.55
C ASN A 177 6.02 -21.85 16.85
N ARG A 178 6.69 -20.77 16.43
CA ARG A 178 8.11 -20.56 16.74
C ARG A 178 8.30 -20.30 18.25
N ILE A 179 7.41 -19.52 18.86
CA ILE A 179 7.42 -19.26 20.31
C ILE A 179 7.07 -20.53 21.10
N ARG A 180 6.05 -21.30 20.69
CA ARG A 180 5.73 -22.59 21.33
C ARG A 180 6.89 -23.58 21.29
N LYS A 181 7.58 -23.70 20.15
CA LYS A 181 8.78 -24.56 20.06
C LYS A 181 9.90 -24.12 21.00
N LEU A 182 10.06 -22.82 21.21
CA LEU A 182 11.00 -22.25 22.17
C LEU A 182 10.57 -22.55 23.61
N GLU A 183 9.30 -22.40 23.95
CA GLU A 183 8.76 -22.76 25.28
C GLU A 183 8.87 -24.25 25.57
N ASP A 184 8.50 -25.11 24.63
CA ASP A 184 8.60 -26.57 24.76
C ASP A 184 10.07 -27.00 24.89
N SER A 185 10.97 -26.45 24.07
CA SER A 185 12.42 -26.73 24.17
C SER A 185 13.01 -26.24 25.49
N PHE A 186 12.51 -25.16 26.07
CA PHE A 186 12.96 -24.64 27.35
C PHE A 186 12.42 -25.48 28.53
N LEU A 187 11.17 -25.95 28.44
CA LEU A 187 10.59 -26.87 29.41
C LEU A 187 11.30 -28.22 29.40
N ASP A 188 11.61 -28.77 28.22
CA ASP A 188 12.39 -29.99 28.08
C ASP A 188 13.80 -29.83 28.69
N PHE A 189 14.43 -28.67 28.46
CA PHE A 189 15.71 -28.33 29.09
C PHE A 189 15.60 -28.29 30.63
N ILE A 190 14.57 -27.66 31.19
CA ILE A 190 14.34 -27.64 32.66
C ILE A 190 14.12 -29.05 33.20
N ILE A 191 13.38 -29.90 32.48
CA ILE A 191 13.12 -31.28 32.89
C ILE A 191 14.40 -32.12 32.85
N GLU A 192 15.23 -31.95 31.83
CA GLU A 192 16.55 -32.58 31.71
C GLU A 192 17.47 -32.15 32.86
N LEU A 193 17.58 -30.84 33.11
CA LEU A 193 18.40 -30.27 34.18
C LEU A 193 17.97 -30.78 35.56
N ARG A 194 16.66 -30.89 35.80
CA ARG A 194 16.09 -31.47 37.02
C ARG A 194 16.44 -32.96 37.17
N LYS A 195 16.31 -33.75 36.10
CA LYS A 195 16.48 -35.21 36.15
C LYS A 195 17.95 -35.64 36.21
N VAL A 196 18.82 -34.99 35.46
CA VAL A 196 20.22 -35.40 35.29
C VAL A 196 21.11 -34.81 36.37
N HIS A 197 20.98 -33.50 36.64
CA HIS A 197 21.94 -32.79 37.48
C HIS A 197 21.40 -32.54 38.89
N ILE A 198 20.22 -31.93 39.03
CA ILE A 198 19.66 -31.61 40.36
C ILE A 198 19.34 -32.87 41.16
N LYS A 199 18.82 -33.93 40.52
CA LYS A 199 18.54 -35.20 41.21
C LYS A 199 19.82 -35.88 41.71
N LYS A 200 20.92 -35.85 40.94
CA LYS A 200 22.22 -36.39 41.37
C LYS A 200 22.79 -35.59 42.54
N LEU A 201 22.75 -34.25 42.45
CA LEU A 201 23.20 -33.35 43.51
C LEU A 201 22.38 -33.52 44.81
N LEU A 202 21.05 -33.66 44.69
CA LEU A 202 20.17 -33.93 45.84
C LEU A 202 20.41 -35.31 46.46
N LEU A 203 20.65 -36.34 45.65
CA LEU A 203 21.01 -37.68 46.14
C LEU A 203 22.32 -37.66 46.94
N HIS A 204 23.31 -36.89 46.49
CA HIS A 204 24.56 -36.68 47.23
C HIS A 204 24.36 -35.87 48.52
N ALA A 205 23.53 -34.82 48.49
CA ALA A 205 23.25 -34.00 49.67
C ALA A 205 22.44 -34.73 50.76
N LEU A 206 21.50 -35.61 50.37
CA LEU A 206 20.63 -36.35 51.30
C LEU A 206 21.27 -37.60 51.92
N LYS A 207 22.33 -38.16 51.32
CA LYS A 207 23.05 -39.34 51.86
C LYS A 207 24.55 -39.05 52.06
N PRO A 208 24.91 -38.13 52.98
CA PRO A 208 26.31 -37.73 53.21
C PRO A 208 27.20 -38.86 53.78
N ASN A 209 26.61 -39.92 54.35
CA ASN A 209 27.34 -40.99 55.03
C ASN A 209 27.86 -42.10 54.11
N LEU A 210 27.48 -42.13 52.82
CA LEU A 210 27.97 -43.13 51.84
C LEU A 210 29.26 -42.70 51.11
N TYR A 211 29.66 -41.44 51.23
CA TYR A 211 30.79 -40.84 50.48
C TYR A 211 31.74 -40.07 51.40
N ARG A 212 32.06 -40.63 52.56
CA ARG A 212 32.94 -39.99 53.54
C ARG A 212 34.43 -40.05 53.17
N GLU A 213 34.82 -40.94 52.25
CA GLU A 213 36.23 -41.14 51.86
C GLU A 213 36.67 -40.30 50.64
N SER A 214 35.76 -39.77 49.82
CA SER A 214 36.12 -39.07 48.57
C SER A 214 35.67 -37.60 48.54
N LYS A 215 35.77 -36.90 49.68
CA LYS A 215 35.30 -35.50 49.82
C LYS A 215 35.91 -34.55 48.78
N LYS A 216 37.12 -34.82 48.26
CA LYS A 216 37.76 -34.06 47.17
C LYS A 216 37.26 -34.45 45.79
N GLU A 217 37.14 -35.75 45.49
CA GLU A 217 36.68 -36.23 44.18
C GLU A 217 35.20 -35.87 43.93
N ALA A 218 34.37 -35.93 44.97
CA ALA A 218 32.97 -35.50 44.88
C ALA A 218 32.82 -33.99 44.68
N LEU A 219 33.74 -33.18 45.23
CA LEU A 219 33.77 -31.72 45.00
C LEU A 219 34.21 -31.41 43.57
N GLU A 220 35.22 -32.11 43.05
CA GLU A 220 35.67 -31.96 41.65
C GLU A 220 34.62 -32.43 40.64
N GLU A 221 33.85 -33.48 40.95
CA GLU A 221 32.76 -33.96 40.10
C GLU A 221 31.58 -32.97 40.08
N ILE A 222 31.27 -32.36 41.22
CA ILE A 222 30.25 -31.30 41.32
C ILE A 222 30.69 -30.05 40.57
N GLU A 223 31.97 -29.65 40.69
CA GLU A 223 32.51 -28.47 40.01
C GLU A 223 32.48 -28.65 38.47
N LYS A 224 32.88 -29.83 37.97
CA LYS A 224 32.77 -30.18 36.54
C LYS A 224 31.32 -30.23 36.06
N ASP A 225 30.41 -30.80 36.84
CA ASP A 225 28.99 -30.83 36.49
C ASP A 225 28.39 -29.41 36.47
N THR A 226 28.83 -28.50 37.35
CA THR A 226 28.40 -27.10 37.31
C THR A 226 28.97 -26.32 36.12
N GLU A 227 30.23 -26.54 35.75
CA GLU A 227 30.82 -25.93 34.55
C GLU A 227 30.12 -26.40 33.27
N LEU A 228 29.80 -27.69 33.16
CA LEU A 228 29.03 -28.26 32.05
C LEU A 228 27.62 -27.66 31.94
N ILE A 229 26.98 -27.36 33.08
CA ILE A 229 25.68 -26.70 33.10
C ILE A 229 25.80 -25.24 32.66
N GLU A 230 26.83 -24.52 33.11
CA GLU A 230 27.06 -23.14 32.68
C GLU A 230 27.35 -23.04 31.17
N GLU A 231 28.13 -23.97 30.63
CA GLU A 231 28.45 -24.01 29.20
C GLU A 231 27.19 -24.30 28.37
N ARG A 232 26.38 -25.29 28.73
CA ARG A 232 25.10 -25.57 28.08
C ARG A 232 24.09 -24.42 28.20
N LEU A 233 24.06 -23.74 29.35
CA LEU A 233 23.23 -22.54 29.54
C LEU A 233 23.66 -21.41 28.60
N ARG A 234 24.98 -21.24 28.40
CA ARG A 234 25.51 -20.24 27.45
C ARG A 234 25.22 -20.61 26.00
N GLU A 235 25.33 -21.88 25.62
CA GLU A 235 24.97 -22.35 24.28
C GLU A 235 23.47 -22.16 24.00
N LYS A 236 22.61 -22.55 24.93
CA LYS A 236 21.16 -22.34 24.81
C LYS A 236 20.78 -20.85 24.80
N ALA A 237 21.47 -20.02 25.58
CA ALA A 237 21.27 -18.57 25.52
C ALA A 237 21.65 -17.98 24.16
N LYS A 238 22.71 -18.48 23.50
CA LYS A 238 23.08 -18.08 22.13
C LYS A 238 22.04 -18.51 21.10
N GLU A 239 21.52 -19.74 21.19
CA GLU A 239 20.44 -20.22 20.30
C GLU A 239 19.12 -19.42 20.40
N ILE A 240 18.89 -18.71 21.52
CA ILE A 240 17.70 -17.88 21.72
C ILE A 240 17.89 -16.44 21.21
N ILE A 241 19.15 -15.97 21.11
CA ILE A 241 19.49 -14.60 20.70
C ILE A 241 19.57 -14.47 19.17
N ASP A 242 19.90 -15.54 18.44
CA ASP A 242 19.91 -15.62 16.96
C ASP A 242 18.52 -16.02 16.37
#